data_AF-A0A4W2D729-F1
#
_entry.id   AF-A0A4W2D729-F1
#
_cell.length_a   1.000
_cell.length_b   1.000
_cell.length_c   1.000
_cell.angle_alpha   90.00
_cell.angle_beta   90.00
_cell.angle_gamma   90.00
#
_symmetry.space_group_name_H-M   'P 1'
#
loop_
_entity.id
_entity.type
_entity.pdbx_description
1 polymer ?
#
loop_
_entity_poly.entity_id
_entity_poly.type
_entity_poly.pdbx_seq_one_letter_code
_entity_poly.pdbx_strand_id
1 'polypeptide(L)'
;MMAFAPPKNTNGPKMQTKISTSTPLNHQLLNDRVKRRALLGKWFDKWMDTQRRKILTVLLEHCSLSQQKFCRKLQEKIPAEALDFTTKLPKVLSLCIFSFLDPQSLCHCAQLSWHWKNLTELDQLWMLKCLRFNWYISVSPTPYEQDVWKKHYIQMVKELHVTKPKVNLGNEATELLISAT
;
A
#
# COMPACT_ATOMS: atom_id res chain seq x y z
N MET A 1 95.12 28.84 13.18
CA MET A 1 95.04 29.12 11.72
C MET A 1 93.58 29.45 11.40
N MET A 2 93.36 30.52 10.62
CA MET A 2 92.09 31.05 10.07
C MET A 2 91.14 29.94 9.50
N ALA A 3 89.83 30.05 9.28
CA ALA A 3 88.74 31.02 9.48
C ALA A 3 87.41 30.38 8.95
N PHE A 4 86.30 31.11 9.10
CA PHE A 4 85.00 31.07 8.37
C PHE A 4 83.73 30.54 9.09
N ALA A 5 82.63 31.27 8.80
CA ALA A 5 81.44 31.56 9.61
C ALA A 5 80.18 30.66 9.33
N PRO A 6 79.06 30.81 10.07
CA PRO A 6 77.87 29.90 10.09
C PRO A 6 76.66 30.44 9.27
N PRO A 7 75.39 29.97 9.45
CA PRO A 7 74.74 28.74 8.96
C PRO A 7 73.57 29.03 7.96
N LYS A 8 72.96 28.00 7.34
CA LYS A 8 71.61 28.12 6.74
C LYS A 8 70.73 26.92 7.04
N ASN A 9 69.63 27.21 7.71
CA ASN A 9 68.53 26.33 8.07
C ASN A 9 67.50 26.32 6.93
N THR A 10 67.10 25.15 6.44
CA THR A 10 65.84 24.99 5.68
C THR A 10 65.26 23.61 5.94
N ASN A 11 64.08 23.63 6.57
CA ASN A 11 63.21 22.51 6.89
C ASN A 11 62.92 21.61 5.67
N GLY A 12 63.04 20.29 5.85
CA GLY A 12 62.54 19.25 4.95
C GLY A 12 61.83 18.15 5.75
N PRO A 13 60.70 17.59 5.27
CA PRO A 13 59.71 16.94 6.13
C PRO A 13 60.13 15.54 6.60
N LYS A 14 60.00 15.33 7.91
CA LYS A 14 60.05 14.02 8.59
C LYS A 14 59.15 13.02 7.86
N MET A 15 59.72 11.92 7.37
CA MET A 15 58.98 10.71 7.07
C MET A 15 58.33 10.22 8.37
N GLN A 16 57.08 10.60 8.61
CA GLN A 16 56.23 9.91 9.56
C GLN A 16 55.77 8.62 8.92
N THR A 17 56.52 7.54 9.15
CA THR A 17 55.97 6.19 9.04
C THR A 17 54.94 6.05 10.16
N LYS A 18 53.70 6.47 9.89
CA LYS A 18 52.58 6.24 10.81
C LYS A 18 52.36 4.73 10.85
N ILE A 19 52.84 4.15 11.94
CA ILE A 19 52.77 2.74 12.28
C ILE A 19 51.31 2.30 12.15
N SER A 20 51.16 1.24 11.38
CA SER A 20 49.95 0.50 11.07
C SER A 20 49.05 0.32 12.29
N THR A 21 47.76 0.59 12.09
CA THR A 21 46.66 0.30 13.02
C THR A 21 46.61 -1.20 13.31
N SER A 22 47.30 -1.64 14.36
CA SER A 22 47.11 -2.98 14.94
C SER A 22 45.68 -3.11 15.42
N THR A 23 44.83 -3.76 14.61
CA THR A 23 43.52 -4.27 15.02
C THR A 23 43.61 -5.79 15.06
N PRO A 24 43.28 -6.46 16.19
CA PRO A 24 43.46 -7.91 16.33
C PRO A 24 42.65 -8.68 15.28
N LEU A 25 43.30 -9.70 14.70
CA LEU A 25 42.91 -10.42 13.49
C LEU A 25 41.58 -11.22 13.57
N ASN A 26 40.90 -11.26 14.72
CA ASN A 26 39.73 -12.14 14.94
C ASN A 26 38.36 -11.52 14.59
N HIS A 27 38.27 -10.21 14.32
CA HIS A 27 36.99 -9.53 14.04
C HIS A 27 36.83 -8.97 12.61
N GLN A 28 37.81 -9.14 11.71
CA GLN A 28 37.75 -8.50 10.39
C GLN A 28 36.53 -8.94 9.56
N LEU A 29 36.23 -10.24 9.50
CA LEU A 29 35.13 -10.76 8.66
C LEU A 29 33.73 -10.34 9.14
N LEU A 30 33.51 -10.31 10.46
CA LEU A 30 32.25 -9.84 11.03
C LEU A 30 32.09 -8.33 10.86
N ASN A 31 33.16 -7.58 11.11
CA ASN A 31 33.18 -6.13 10.89
C ASN A 31 32.92 -5.78 9.42
N ASP A 32 33.48 -6.54 8.50
CA ASP A 32 33.35 -6.35 7.06
C ASP A 32 31.93 -6.68 6.57
N ARG A 33 31.32 -7.77 7.06
CA ARG A 33 29.91 -8.10 6.78
C ARG A 33 28.91 -7.09 7.35
N VAL A 34 29.14 -6.63 8.58
CA VAL A 34 28.29 -5.61 9.24
C VAL A 34 28.42 -4.27 8.53
N LYS A 35 29.66 -3.86 8.18
CA LYS A 35 29.93 -2.63 7.42
C LYS A 35 29.29 -2.65 6.02
N ARG A 36 29.37 -3.78 5.30
CA ARG A 36 28.75 -3.91 3.96
C ARG A 36 27.22 -3.80 4.01
N ARG A 37 26.57 -4.46 4.98
CA ARG A 37 25.10 -4.34 5.14
C ARG A 37 24.68 -2.90 5.44
N ALA A 38 25.40 -2.23 6.34
CA ALA A 38 25.11 -0.83 6.67
C ALA A 38 25.33 0.12 5.49
N LEU A 39 26.37 -0.11 4.67
CA LEU A 39 26.64 0.69 3.48
C LEU A 39 25.56 0.53 2.42
N LEU A 40 25.12 -0.71 2.17
CA LEU A 40 24.02 -1.00 1.25
C LEU A 40 22.73 -0.27 1.68
N GLY A 41 22.40 -0.31 2.97
CA GLY A 41 21.27 0.44 3.52
C GLY A 41 21.36 1.94 3.22
N LYS A 42 22.52 2.55 3.50
CA LYS A 42 22.76 3.98 3.21
C LYS A 42 22.63 4.34 1.72
N TRP A 43 23.05 3.45 0.82
CA TRP A 43 22.87 3.67 -0.62
C TRP A 43 21.40 3.54 -1.02
N PHE A 44 20.72 2.51 -0.52
CA PHE A 44 19.32 2.27 -0.79
C PHE A 44 18.44 3.44 -0.35
N ASP A 45 18.72 4.03 0.82
CA ASP A 45 18.01 5.19 1.34
C ASP A 45 18.16 6.43 0.45
N LYS A 46 19.31 6.58 -0.24
CA LYS A 46 19.57 7.70 -1.15
C LYS A 46 19.00 7.50 -2.56
N TRP A 47 18.64 6.28 -2.93
CA TRP A 47 18.13 5.96 -4.25
C TRP A 47 16.69 6.41 -4.46
N MET A 48 16.37 6.81 -5.70
CA MET A 48 15.00 7.06 -6.11
C MET A 48 14.21 5.75 -6.17
N ASP A 49 12.89 5.85 -6.08
CA ASP A 49 11.97 4.72 -6.04
C ASP A 49 12.10 3.79 -7.27
N THR A 50 12.37 4.35 -8.45
CA THR A 50 12.68 3.59 -9.68
C THR A 50 13.96 2.76 -9.54
N GLN A 51 15.01 3.32 -8.94
CA GLN A 51 16.27 2.63 -8.71
C GLN A 51 16.12 1.54 -7.65
N ARG A 52 15.36 1.82 -6.57
CA ARG A 52 15.02 0.85 -5.53
C ARG A 52 14.25 -0.35 -6.10
N ARG A 53 13.24 -0.11 -6.94
CA ARG A 53 12.53 -1.20 -7.64
C ARG A 53 13.47 -2.01 -8.53
N LYS A 54 14.29 -1.33 -9.34
CA LYS A 54 15.23 -2.00 -10.26
C LYS A 54 16.22 -2.91 -9.52
N ILE A 55 16.82 -2.44 -8.43
CA ILE A 55 17.78 -3.28 -7.68
C ILE A 55 17.08 -4.46 -6.99
N LEU A 56 15.85 -4.29 -6.48
CA LEU A 56 15.08 -5.38 -5.89
C LEU A 56 14.77 -6.48 -6.93
N THR A 57 14.39 -6.09 -8.15
CA THR A 57 14.19 -7.03 -9.27
C THR A 57 15.47 -7.79 -9.59
N VAL A 58 16.60 -7.08 -9.77
CA VAL A 58 17.89 -7.71 -10.08
C VAL A 58 18.35 -8.65 -8.95
N LEU A 59 18.13 -8.30 -7.69
CA LEU A 59 18.47 -9.18 -6.56
C LEU A 59 17.59 -10.44 -6.55
N LEU A 60 16.31 -10.32 -6.89
CA LEU A 60 15.39 -11.45 -6.97
C LEU A 60 15.75 -12.40 -8.13
N GLU A 61 16.18 -11.85 -9.28
CA GLU A 61 16.64 -12.63 -10.44
C GLU A 61 17.90 -13.47 -10.12
N HIS A 62 18.79 -12.95 -9.27
CA HIS A 62 19.96 -13.71 -8.80
C HIS A 62 19.66 -14.72 -7.69
N CYS A 63 18.44 -14.75 -7.15
CA CYS A 63 18.07 -15.69 -6.10
C CYS A 63 17.79 -17.08 -6.67
N SER A 64 18.26 -18.12 -5.97
CA SER A 64 17.86 -19.50 -6.21
C SER A 64 16.36 -19.71 -5.97
N LEU A 65 15.79 -20.80 -6.49
CA LEU A 65 14.37 -21.14 -6.30
C LEU A 65 13.98 -21.21 -4.81
N SER A 66 14.86 -21.71 -3.94
CA SER A 66 14.62 -21.75 -2.49
C SER A 66 14.54 -20.35 -1.89
N GLN A 67 15.45 -19.45 -2.29
CA GLN A 67 15.46 -18.05 -1.86
C GLN A 67 14.25 -17.27 -2.39
N GLN A 68 13.82 -17.51 -3.64
CA GLN A 68 12.60 -16.91 -4.17
C GLN A 68 11.35 -17.39 -3.40
N LYS A 69 11.28 -18.68 -3.04
CA LYS A 69 10.22 -19.19 -2.15
C LYS A 69 10.26 -18.52 -0.78
N PHE A 70 11.45 -18.24 -0.25
CA PHE A 70 11.60 -17.48 0.99
C PHE A 70 11.13 -16.02 0.83
N CYS A 71 11.42 -15.35 -0.29
CA CYS A 71 10.88 -14.02 -0.59
C CYS A 71 9.34 -13.98 -0.56
N ARG A 72 8.66 -15.03 -1.05
CA ARG A 72 7.20 -15.15 -0.89
C ARG A 72 6.76 -15.22 0.58
N LYS A 73 7.48 -15.95 1.43
CA LYS A 73 7.22 -15.96 2.88
C LYS A 73 7.49 -14.60 3.54
N LEU A 74 8.45 -13.82 3.02
CA LEU A 74 8.67 -12.45 3.50
C LEU A 74 7.50 -11.53 3.14
N GLN A 75 6.85 -11.75 2.00
CA GLN A 75 5.64 -11.00 1.62
C GLN A 75 4.51 -11.17 2.65
N GLU A 76 4.36 -12.35 3.25
CA GLU A 76 3.37 -12.62 4.31
C GLU A 76 3.65 -11.80 5.59
N LYS A 77 4.89 -11.32 5.79
CA LYS A 77 5.28 -10.50 6.94
C LYS A 77 5.08 -9.01 6.73
N ILE A 78 4.84 -8.57 5.49
CA ILE A 78 4.44 -7.19 5.23
C ILE A 78 3.07 -7.06 5.89
N PRO A 79 2.91 -6.20 6.92
CA PRO A 79 1.60 -5.98 7.53
C PRO A 79 0.63 -5.72 6.39
N ALA A 80 -0.50 -6.42 6.37
CA ALA A 80 -1.55 -6.15 5.41
C ALA A 80 -2.26 -4.84 5.82
N GLU A 81 -1.50 -3.76 5.97
CA GLU A 81 -1.98 -2.40 6.09
C GLU A 81 -2.74 -2.13 4.79
N ALA A 82 -4.07 -2.11 4.91
CA ALA A 82 -5.04 -2.08 3.81
C ALA A 82 -5.13 -3.37 2.97
N LEU A 83 -5.33 -4.53 3.63
CA LEU A 83 -5.82 -5.70 2.91
C LEU A 83 -7.14 -5.38 2.19
N ASP A 84 -7.13 -5.50 0.87
CA ASP A 84 -8.36 -5.40 0.09
C ASP A 84 -9.25 -6.61 0.35
N PHE A 85 -10.26 -6.42 1.22
CA PHE A 85 -11.20 -7.47 1.61
C PHE A 85 -11.93 -8.08 0.41
N THR A 86 -12.13 -7.31 -0.66
CA THR A 86 -12.86 -7.77 -1.84
C THR A 86 -12.13 -8.88 -2.59
N THR A 87 -10.80 -8.98 -2.39
CA THR A 87 -9.96 -10.05 -2.97
C THR A 87 -9.92 -11.32 -2.12
N LYS A 88 -10.42 -11.27 -0.89
CA LYS A 88 -10.38 -12.38 0.08
C LYS A 88 -11.76 -12.97 0.34
N LEU A 89 -12.79 -12.15 0.28
CA LEU A 89 -14.17 -12.58 0.52
C LEU A 89 -14.86 -12.99 -0.79
N PRO A 90 -15.79 -13.96 -0.74
CA PRO A 90 -16.73 -14.20 -1.82
C PRO A 90 -17.49 -12.91 -2.19
N LYS A 91 -17.77 -12.72 -3.49
CA LYS A 91 -18.43 -11.52 -4.03
C LYS A 91 -19.68 -11.11 -3.25
N VAL A 92 -20.51 -12.07 -2.83
CA VAL A 92 -21.75 -11.83 -2.08
C VAL A 92 -21.50 -11.11 -0.76
N LEU A 93 -20.44 -11.48 -0.02
CA LEU A 93 -20.10 -10.82 1.25
C LEU A 93 -19.54 -9.43 1.01
N SER A 94 -18.73 -9.24 -0.04
CA SER A 94 -18.25 -7.92 -0.43
C SER A 94 -19.40 -6.98 -0.78
N LEU A 95 -20.41 -7.47 -1.52
CA LEU A 95 -21.62 -6.69 -1.83
C LEU A 95 -22.47 -6.42 -0.58
N CYS A 96 -22.56 -7.37 0.35
CA CYS A 96 -23.22 -7.14 1.63
C CYS A 96 -22.57 -5.97 2.38
N ILE A 97 -21.23 -5.95 2.50
CA ILE A 97 -20.48 -4.85 3.13
C ILE A 97 -20.77 -3.52 2.41
N PHE A 98 -20.65 -3.49 1.07
CA PHE A 98 -20.94 -2.28 0.30
C PHE A 98 -22.40 -1.82 0.42
N SER A 99 -23.35 -2.72 0.65
CA SER A 99 -24.77 -2.37 0.80
C SER A 99 -25.05 -1.50 2.03
N PHE A 100 -24.16 -1.50 3.05
CA PHE A 100 -24.28 -0.63 4.22
C PHE A 100 -23.74 0.79 3.97
N LEU A 101 -22.92 0.99 2.95
CA LEU A 101 -22.36 2.31 2.65
C LEU A 101 -23.39 3.23 2.00
N ASP A 102 -23.33 4.53 2.31
CA ASP A 102 -24.13 5.54 1.62
C ASP A 102 -23.60 5.77 0.19
N PRO A 103 -24.42 6.35 -0.71
CA PRO A 103 -24.03 6.59 -2.10
C PRO A 103 -22.74 7.39 -2.27
N GLN A 104 -22.46 8.36 -1.38
CA GLN A 104 -21.23 9.16 -1.47
C GLN A 104 -20.01 8.30 -1.13
N SER A 105 -20.10 7.48 -0.08
CA SER A 105 -19.05 6.52 0.28
C SER A 105 -18.81 5.50 -0.84
N LEU A 106 -19.86 5.00 -1.50
CA LEU A 106 -19.72 4.12 -2.68
C LEU A 106 -18.98 4.81 -3.84
N CYS A 107 -19.24 6.10 -4.08
CA CYS A 107 -18.53 6.89 -5.08
C CYS A 107 -17.04 7.08 -4.74
N HIS A 108 -16.67 7.22 -3.46
CA HIS A 108 -15.27 7.23 -3.05
C HIS A 108 -14.62 5.85 -3.24
N CYS A 109 -15.33 4.77 -2.85
CA CYS A 109 -14.87 3.40 -3.06
C CYS A 109 -14.58 3.10 -4.54
N ALA A 110 -15.42 3.59 -5.46
CA ALA A 110 -15.22 3.42 -6.90
C ALA A 110 -13.92 4.07 -7.44
N GLN A 111 -13.33 5.01 -6.70
CA GLN A 111 -12.09 5.71 -7.10
C GLN A 111 -10.83 4.95 -6.67
N LEU A 112 -10.96 3.91 -5.83
CA LEU A 112 -9.80 3.19 -5.28
C LEU A 112 -9.16 2.23 -6.29
N SER A 113 -9.97 1.52 -7.10
CA SER A 113 -9.48 0.63 -8.15
C SER A 113 -10.59 0.27 -9.15
N TRP A 114 -10.22 -0.25 -10.32
CA TRP A 114 -11.18 -0.81 -11.27
C TRP A 114 -12.01 -1.96 -10.69
N HIS A 115 -11.39 -2.79 -9.85
CA HIS A 115 -12.10 -3.89 -9.18
C HIS A 115 -13.19 -3.36 -8.24
N TRP A 116 -12.85 -2.35 -7.45
CA TRP A 116 -13.81 -1.70 -6.53
C TRP A 116 -14.91 -0.98 -7.29
N LYS A 117 -14.56 -0.25 -8.35
CA LYS A 117 -15.54 0.37 -9.25
C LYS A 117 -16.55 -0.65 -9.77
N ASN A 118 -16.08 -1.76 -10.31
CA ASN A 118 -16.95 -2.80 -10.85
C ASN A 118 -17.88 -3.42 -9.79
N LEU A 119 -17.46 -3.48 -8.52
CA LEU A 119 -18.30 -3.99 -7.43
C LEU A 119 -19.31 -2.95 -6.93
N THR A 120 -18.88 -1.70 -6.75
CA THR A 120 -19.72 -0.63 -6.16
C THR A 120 -20.73 -0.05 -7.15
N GLU A 121 -20.54 -0.28 -8.44
CA GLU A 121 -21.46 0.15 -9.51
C GLU A 121 -22.54 -0.89 -9.84
N LEU A 122 -22.47 -2.11 -9.28
CA LEU A 122 -23.45 -3.16 -9.58
C LEU A 122 -24.88 -2.75 -9.27
N ASP A 123 -25.77 -3.08 -10.21
CA ASP A 123 -27.20 -2.82 -10.10
C ASP A 123 -27.84 -3.44 -8.86
N GLN A 124 -27.33 -4.58 -8.36
CA GLN A 124 -27.80 -5.20 -7.13
C GLN A 124 -27.65 -4.27 -5.91
N LEU A 125 -26.60 -3.43 -5.86
CA LEU A 125 -26.42 -2.45 -4.80
C LEU A 125 -27.37 -1.27 -4.96
N TRP A 126 -27.41 -0.69 -6.16
CA TRP A 126 -28.19 0.52 -6.43
C TRP A 126 -29.70 0.26 -6.44
N MET A 127 -30.13 -0.95 -6.80
CA MET A 127 -31.51 -1.39 -6.66
C MET A 127 -31.97 -1.30 -5.20
N LEU A 128 -31.20 -1.86 -4.26
CA LEU A 128 -31.53 -1.79 -2.84
C LEU A 128 -31.58 -0.34 -2.34
N LYS A 129 -30.73 0.55 -2.86
CA LYS A 129 -30.76 1.98 -2.51
C LYS A 129 -32.03 2.68 -3.03
N CYS A 130 -32.44 2.42 -4.27
CA CYS A 130 -33.67 2.98 -4.84
C CYS A 130 -34.92 2.46 -4.11
N LEU A 131 -34.99 1.15 -3.85
CA LEU A 131 -36.14 0.52 -3.21
C LEU A 131 -36.37 1.02 -1.78
N ARG A 132 -35.33 1.45 -1.05
CA ARG A 132 -35.48 2.10 0.26
C ARG A 132 -36.29 3.41 0.22
N PHE A 133 -36.37 4.05 -0.94
CA PHE A 133 -37.17 5.26 -1.16
C PHE A 133 -38.45 4.99 -1.97
N ASN A 134 -38.81 3.72 -2.17
CA ASN A 134 -39.92 3.30 -3.04
C ASN A 134 -39.76 3.81 -4.48
N TRP A 135 -38.52 3.93 -4.97
CA TRP A 135 -38.23 4.28 -6.35
C TRP A 135 -38.14 3.02 -7.20
N TYR A 136 -39.15 2.82 -8.02
CA TYR A 136 -39.28 1.66 -8.90
C TYR A 136 -39.03 2.05 -10.35
N ILE A 137 -38.37 1.17 -11.09
CA ILE A 137 -38.25 1.29 -12.54
C ILE A 137 -39.47 0.62 -13.17
N SER A 138 -40.15 1.32 -14.06
CA SER A 138 -41.36 0.83 -14.73
C SER A 138 -41.10 -0.34 -15.67
N VAL A 139 -39.88 -0.43 -16.21
CA VAL A 139 -39.43 -1.50 -17.09
C VAL A 139 -38.29 -2.24 -16.41
N SER A 140 -38.44 -3.56 -16.24
CA SER A 140 -37.36 -4.38 -15.67
C SER A 140 -36.13 -4.33 -16.58
N PRO A 141 -34.93 -3.97 -16.06
CA PRO A 141 -33.71 -3.98 -16.85
C PRO A 141 -33.44 -5.37 -17.42
N THR A 142 -32.93 -5.43 -18.64
CA THR A 142 -32.45 -6.69 -19.20
C THR A 142 -31.12 -7.09 -18.52
N PRO A 143 -30.77 -8.38 -18.48
CA PRO A 143 -29.50 -8.82 -17.87
C PRO A 143 -28.22 -8.26 -18.53
N TYR A 144 -28.35 -7.67 -19.71
CA TYR A 144 -27.25 -7.11 -20.49
C TYR A 144 -27.06 -5.60 -20.23
N GLU A 145 -28.05 -4.94 -19.64
CA GLU A 145 -27.95 -3.53 -19.29
C GLU A 145 -27.18 -3.37 -17.99
N GLN A 146 -26.26 -2.40 -17.96
CA GLN A 146 -25.44 -2.09 -16.79
C GLN A 146 -25.72 -0.69 -16.27
N ASP A 147 -25.60 -0.55 -14.96
CA ASP A 147 -25.76 0.69 -14.19
C ASP A 147 -27.17 1.31 -14.29
N VAL A 148 -28.19 0.51 -14.62
CA VAL A 148 -29.55 1.01 -14.81
C VAL A 148 -30.11 1.61 -13.52
N TRP A 149 -29.90 0.92 -12.41
CA TRP A 149 -30.34 1.37 -11.10
C TRP A 149 -29.52 2.55 -10.58
N LYS A 150 -28.22 2.60 -10.87
CA LYS A 150 -27.38 3.75 -10.50
C LYS A 150 -27.81 5.01 -11.26
N LYS A 151 -28.05 4.90 -12.56
CA LYS A 151 -28.57 6.00 -13.40
C LYS A 151 -29.93 6.47 -12.89
N HIS A 152 -30.83 5.53 -12.59
CA HIS A 152 -32.14 5.84 -12.01
C HIS A 152 -32.01 6.56 -10.65
N TYR A 153 -31.15 6.08 -9.75
CA TYR A 153 -30.91 6.73 -8.45
C TYR A 153 -30.48 8.19 -8.62
N ILE A 154 -29.53 8.45 -9.51
CA ILE A 154 -29.03 9.82 -9.78
C ILE A 154 -30.16 10.70 -10.35
N GLN A 155 -30.98 10.15 -11.24
CA GLN A 155 -32.13 10.87 -11.81
C GLN A 155 -33.13 11.25 -10.71
N MET A 156 -33.53 10.29 -9.88
CA MET A 156 -34.50 10.52 -8.80
C MET A 156 -34.01 11.52 -7.76
N VAL A 157 -32.72 11.48 -7.40
CA VAL A 157 -32.11 12.47 -6.48
C VAL A 157 -32.19 13.90 -7.06
N LYS A 158 -31.96 14.05 -8.38
CA LYS A 158 -32.05 15.35 -9.06
C LYS A 158 -33.48 15.87 -9.10
N GLU A 159 -34.45 15.01 -9.41
CA GLU A 159 -35.86 15.39 -9.53
C GLU A 159 -36.49 15.75 -8.19
N LEU A 160 -36.16 15.01 -7.13
CA LEU A 160 -36.83 15.11 -5.83
C LEU A 160 -36.06 15.95 -4.79
N HIS A 161 -34.91 16.54 -5.15
CA HIS A 161 -34.05 17.30 -4.22
C HIS A 161 -33.75 16.57 -2.91
N VAL A 162 -33.59 15.23 -2.98
CA VAL A 162 -33.42 14.39 -1.80
C VAL A 162 -32.12 14.77 -1.09
N THR A 163 -32.24 15.35 0.10
CA THR A 163 -31.10 15.61 1.00
C THR A 163 -30.75 14.33 1.78
N LYS A 164 -29.50 14.26 2.28
CA LYS A 164 -28.92 13.06 2.90
C LYS A 164 -29.91 12.33 3.83
N PRO A 165 -30.12 11.01 3.66
CA PRO A 165 -30.91 10.26 4.63
C PRO A 165 -30.22 10.30 6.00
N LYS A 166 -30.97 10.64 7.05
CA LYS A 166 -30.52 10.49 8.44
C LYS A 166 -30.24 9.01 8.68
N VAL A 167 -28.98 8.68 8.97
CA VAL A 167 -28.55 7.32 9.28
C VAL A 167 -29.11 6.94 10.66
N ASN A 168 -30.26 6.27 10.71
CA ASN A 168 -30.77 5.63 11.93
C ASN A 168 -30.13 4.24 12.06
N LEU A 169 -28.86 4.21 12.48
CA LEU A 169 -28.10 2.96 12.63
C LEU A 169 -28.55 2.09 13.82
N GLY A 170 -29.64 2.44 14.52
CA GLY A 170 -30.00 1.85 15.81
C GLY A 170 -31.18 0.88 15.85
N ASN A 171 -32.03 0.81 14.80
CA ASN A 171 -33.36 0.20 14.96
C ASN A 171 -33.61 -1.05 14.10
N GLU A 172 -32.90 -1.26 12.99
CA GLU A 172 -33.11 -2.47 12.14
C GLU A 172 -32.36 -3.70 12.66
N ALA A 173 -31.25 -3.53 13.37
CA ALA A 173 -30.49 -4.66 13.94
C ALA A 173 -31.20 -5.29 15.16
N THR A 174 -32.03 -4.53 15.86
CA THR A 174 -32.81 -5.00 17.01
C THR A 174 -34.07 -5.74 16.61
N GLU A 175 -34.76 -5.37 15.53
CA GLU A 175 -35.94 -6.10 15.03
C GLU A 175 -35.60 -7.50 14.49
N LEU A 176 -34.43 -7.67 13.87
CA LEU A 176 -33.95 -8.98 13.41
C LEU A 176 -33.51 -9.91 14.55
N LEU A 177 -33.15 -9.37 15.71
CA LEU A 177 -32.82 -10.15 16.90
C LEU A 177 -34.07 -10.53 17.71
N ILE A 178 -35.08 -9.67 17.77
CA ILE A 178 -36.34 -9.94 18.49
C ILE A 178 -37.23 -10.94 17.75
N SER A 179 -37.13 -11.03 16.42
CA SER A 179 -37.87 -12.04 15.62
C SER A 179 -37.23 -13.44 15.62
N ALA A 180 -36.03 -13.58 16.21
CA ALA A 180 -35.29 -14.85 16.29
C ALA A 180 -35.25 -15.45 17.72
N THR A 181 -36.00 -14.88 18.66
CA THR A 181 -36.19 -15.38 20.04
C THR A 181 -37.66 -15.62 20.32
#